data_AF-A0A1Y4BP87-F1
#
_entry.id   AF-A0A1Y4BP87-F1
#
_cell.length_a   1.000
_cell.length_b   1.000
_cell.length_c   1.000
_cell.angle_alpha   90.00
_cell.angle_beta   90.00
_cell.angle_gamma   90.00
#
_symmetry.space_group_name_H-M   'P 1'
#
loop_
_entity.id
_entity.type
_entity.pdbx_description
1 polymer ?
#
loop_
_entity_poly.entity_id
_entity_poly.type
_entity_poly.pdbx_seq_one_letter_code
_entity_poly.pdbx_strand_id
1 'polypeptide(L)' 'MKKLKAERECGKLVVKDGWLMCPSCRRRKVLQVRPETTAKNLIVYCRDCRTETMVDIEQGQCFESRCR' A
#
# COMPACT_ATOMS: atom_id res chain seq x y z
N MET A 1 -18.72 -9.59 -18.71
CA MET A 1 -17.84 -8.41 -18.68
C MET A 1 -16.64 -8.73 -17.80
N LYS A 2 -15.42 -8.37 -18.27
CA LYS A 2 -14.12 -9.00 -17.98
C LYS A 2 -13.75 -9.01 -16.48
N LYS A 3 -13.62 -10.21 -15.90
CA LYS A 3 -12.90 -10.44 -14.63
C LYS A 3 -11.39 -10.31 -14.91
N LEU A 4 -10.82 -9.11 -14.79
CA LEU A 4 -9.36 -8.96 -14.70
C LEU A 4 -8.91 -9.39 -13.30
N LYS A 5 -8.78 -10.69 -13.09
CA LYS A 5 -7.90 -11.19 -12.03
C LYS A 5 -6.50 -11.29 -12.62
N ALA A 6 -5.79 -10.17 -12.63
CA ALA A 6 -4.35 -10.21 -12.73
C ALA A 6 -3.89 -10.64 -11.33
N GLU A 7 -3.67 -11.93 -11.14
CA GLU A 7 -2.91 -12.47 -10.02
C GLU A 7 -1.47 -11.99 -10.23
N ARG A 8 -1.22 -10.74 -9.80
CA ARG A 8 0.10 -10.14 -9.70
C ARG A 8 0.58 -10.49 -8.31
N GLU A 9 1.72 -11.14 -8.18
CA GLU A 9 2.40 -11.31 -6.90
C GLU A 9 2.91 -9.92 -6.46
N CYS A 10 2.00 -9.09 -5.94
CA CYS A 10 2.32 -7.81 -5.32
C CYS A 10 2.98 -8.07 -3.97
N GLY A 11 4.20 -7.57 -3.83
CA GLY A 11 4.93 -7.61 -2.58
C GLY A 11 4.07 -7.00 -1.48
N LYS A 12 3.74 -7.81 -0.46
CA LYS A 12 2.99 -7.36 0.71
C LYS A 12 3.80 -6.25 1.40
N LEU A 13 3.18 -5.08 1.58
CA LEU A 13 3.82 -3.95 2.25
C LEU A 13 3.75 -4.11 3.77
N VAL A 14 4.76 -3.58 4.45
CA VAL A 14 4.88 -3.69 5.90
C VAL A 14 3.90 -2.74 6.58
N VAL A 15 2.91 -3.33 7.25
CA VAL A 15 2.01 -2.63 8.19
C VAL A 15 2.47 -2.96 9.60
N LYS A 16 2.83 -1.94 10.38
CA LYS A 16 3.28 -2.08 11.78
C LYS A 16 2.39 -1.26 12.69
N ASP A 17 1.77 -1.90 13.69
CA ASP A 17 0.86 -1.25 14.64
C ASP A 17 -0.29 -0.47 13.96
N GLY A 18 -0.82 -1.01 12.85
CA GLY A 18 -1.85 -0.32 12.06
C GLY A 18 -1.33 0.90 11.29
N TRP A 19 -0.02 1.01 11.07
CA TRP A 19 0.57 2.03 10.21
C TRP A 19 1.28 1.40 9.03
N LEU A 20 0.91 1.83 7.83
CA LEU A 20 1.70 1.57 6.63
C LEU A 20 3.02 2.32 6.76
N MET A 21 4.12 1.58 6.69
CA MET A 21 5.45 2.15 6.58
C MET A 21 5.75 2.49 5.12
N CYS A 22 6.51 3.56 4.88
CA CYS A 22 6.92 3.90 3.52
C CYS A 22 7.64 2.70 2.87
N PRO A 23 7.21 2.23 1.69
CA PRO A 23 7.83 1.08 1.02
C PRO A 23 9.26 1.38 0.57
N SER A 24 9.57 2.64 0.23
CA SER A 24 10.88 3.06 -0.26
C SER A 24 11.90 3.20 0.89
N CYS A 25 11.61 4.03 1.90
CA CYS A 25 12.58 4.32 2.96
C CYS A 25 12.38 3.50 4.24
N ARG A 26 11.20 2.92 4.48
CA ARG A 26 10.82 2.20 5.72
C ARG A 26 11.03 2.96 7.03
N ARG A 27 11.30 4.27 6.97
CA ARG A 27 11.59 5.12 8.14
C ARG A 27 10.37 5.80 8.74
N ARG A 28 9.39 6.16 7.89
CA ARG A 28 8.23 6.97 8.29
C ARG A 28 6.94 6.20 8.08
N LYS A 29 6.03 6.36 9.04
CA LYS A 29 4.61 6.00 8.92
C LYS A 29 3.97 6.93 7.89
N VAL A 30 3.39 6.38 6.82
CA VAL A 30 2.77 7.16 5.74
C VAL A 30 1.26 7.27 5.89
N LEU A 31 0.61 6.20 6.35
CA LEU A 31 -0.85 6.14 6.47
C LEU A 31 -1.26 5.23 7.63
N GLN A 32 -2.29 5.61 8.37
CA GLN A 32 -2.90 4.72 9.36
C GLN A 32 -3.91 3.82 8.65
N VAL A 33 -3.81 2.52 8.88
CA VAL A 33 -4.60 1.48 8.25
C VAL A 33 -5.34 0.71 9.35
N ARG A 34 -6.66 0.82 9.35
CA ARG A 34 -7.53 0.05 10.26
C ARG A 34 -7.87 -1.31 9.61
N PRO A 35 -8.28 -2.32 10.38
CA PRO A 35 -8.74 -3.60 9.83
C PRO A 35 -9.90 -3.44 8.84
N GLU A 36 -10.72 -2.40 8.98
CA GLU A 36 -11.85 -2.12 8.10
C GLU A 36 -11.45 -1.28 6.86
N THR A 37 -10.23 -0.75 6.84
CA THR A 37 -9.77 0.12 5.74
C THR A 37 -9.57 -0.70 4.47
N THR A 38 -10.26 -0.30 3.41
CA THR A 38 -10.12 -0.85 2.06
C THR A 38 -9.99 0.30 1.07
N ALA A 39 -8.99 0.27 0.21
CA ALA A 39 -8.73 1.29 -0.79
C ALA A 39 -8.05 0.66 -2.01
N LYS A 40 -8.30 1.18 -3.22
CA LYS A 40 -7.62 0.71 -4.44
C LYS A 40 -6.95 1.86 -5.16
N ASN A 41 -5.77 1.62 -5.74
CA ASN A 41 -4.93 2.61 -6.41
C ASN A 41 -4.70 3.88 -5.57
N LEU A 42 -4.53 3.73 -4.26
CA LEU A 42 -4.32 4.85 -3.35
C LEU A 42 -2.89 5.35 -3.50
N ILE A 43 -2.72 6.65 -3.77
CA ILE A 43 -1.38 7.25 -3.79
C ILE A 43 -0.99 7.65 -2.37
N VAL A 44 0.08 7.03 -1.86
CA VAL A 44 0.69 7.42 -0.59
C VAL A 44 1.97 8.22 -0.86
N TYR A 45 2.07 9.37 -0.20
CA TYR A 45 3.23 10.25 -0.30
C TYR A 45 4.07 10.18 0.96
N CYS A 46 5.37 9.91 0.81
CA CYS A 46 6.31 10.01 1.91
C CYS A 46 7.02 11.35 1.92
N ARG A 47 6.91 12.11 3.02
CA ARG A 47 7.60 13.41 3.19
C ARG A 47 9.12 13.31 3.36
N ASP A 48 9.64 12.13 3.71
CA ASP A 48 11.07 11.90 3.95
C ASP A 48 11.83 11.63 2.64
N CYS A 49 11.42 10.61 1.89
CA CYS A 49 12.01 10.28 0.59
C CYS A 49 11.35 11.01 -0.59
N ARG A 50 10.29 11.78 -0.34
CA ARG A 50 9.50 12.53 -1.34
C ARG A 50 8.98 11.68 -2.49
N THR A 51 8.74 10.40 -2.21
CA THR A 51 8.29 9.42 -3.20
C THR A 51 6.79 9.19 -3.07
N GLU A 52 6.13 9.12 -4.21
CA GLU A 52 4.74 8.70 -4.35
C GLU A 52 4.71 7.22 -4.70
N THR A 53 3.91 6.44 -3.98
CA THR A 53 3.71 5.02 -4.27
C THR A 53 2.23 4.73 -4.34
N MET A 54 1.83 3.95 -5.35
CA MET A 54 0.45 3.51 -5.49
C MET A 54 0.27 2.19 -4.75
N VAL A 55 -0.68 2.16 -3.81
CA VAL A 55 -0.94 1.01 -2.95
C VAL A 55 -2.42 0.62 -2.96
N ASP A 56 -2.67 -0.68 -2.88
CA ASP A 56 -3.99 -1.24 -2.61
C ASP A 56 -4.04 -1.66 -1.14
N ILE A 57 -5.17 -1.41 -0.50
CA ILE A 57 -5.43 -1.78 0.88
C ILE A 57 -6.67 -2.67 0.88
N GLU A 58 -6.57 -3.85 1.46
CA GLU A 58 -7.69 -4.76 1.63
C GLU A 58 -7.70 -5.29 3.06
N GLN A 59 -8.78 -5.02 3.81
CA GLN A 59 -8.96 -5.49 5.18
C GLN A 59 -7.75 -5.25 6.11
N GLY A 60 -7.16 -4.05 6.02
CA GLY A 60 -5.99 -3.69 6.81
C GLY A 60 -4.64 -4.18 6.29
N GLN A 61 -4.61 -4.94 5.20
CA GLN A 61 -3.39 -5.38 4.53
C GLN A 61 -3.07 -4.45 3.36
N CYS A 62 -1.80 -4.08 3.20
CA CYS A 62 -1.36 -3.19 2.11
C CYS A 62 -0.52 -3.94 1.09
N PHE A 63 -0.73 -3.60 -0.18
CA PHE A 63 -0.09 -4.18 -1.35
C PHE A 63 0.36 -3.06 -2.27
N GLU A 64 1.44 -3.24 -3.03
CA GLU A 64 1.80 -2.28 -4.07
C GLU A 64 0.94 -2.49 -5.32
N SER A 65 0.28 -1.45 -5.80
CA SER A 65 -0.62 -1.52 -6.98
C SER A 65 0.13 -1.68 -8.29
N ARG A 66 1.37 -1.20 -8.32
CA ARG A 66 2.20 -1.13 -9.52
C ARG A 66 3.30 -2.20 -9.49
N CYS A 67 2.91 -3.48 -9.48
CA CYS A 67 3.82 -4.53 -9.92
C CYS A 67 4.20 -4.24 -11.37
N ARG A 68 5.46 -3.86 -11.58
CA ARG A 68 6.05 -3.69 -12.89
C ARG A 68 6.63 -5.00 -13.38
#